data_AF-A0AAW8NGH3-F1
#
_entry.id   AF-A0AAW8NGH3-F1
#
_cell.length_a   1.000
_cell.length_b   1.000
_cell.length_c   1.000
_cell.angle_alpha   90.00
_cell.angle_beta   90.00
_cell.angle_gamma   90.00
#
_symmetry.space_group_name_H-M   'P 1'
#
loop_
_entity.id
_entity.type
_entity.pdbx_description
1 polymer ?
#
loop_
_entity_poly.entity_id
_entity_poly.type
_entity_poly.pdbx_seq_one_letter_code
_entity_poly.pdbx_strand_id
1 'polypeptide(L)'
;MENEQDSYMTEETLIETVENQIADGEPKKVKETLMRLVMTGTPREEAIQWMACALAIEVSDVMLNGASFNEQRYNLHLDALPNLDWMED
;
A
#
# COMPACT_ATOMS: atom_id res chain seq x y z
N MET A 1 -6.07 -23.11 -13.60
CA MET A 1 -4.64 -22.80 -13.43
C MET A 1 -4.65 -21.53 -12.61
N GLU A 2 -4.33 -21.60 -11.32
CA GLU A 2 -3.99 -20.39 -10.57
C GLU A 2 -2.81 -19.75 -11.30
N ASN A 3 -2.93 -18.47 -11.65
CA ASN A 3 -1.86 -17.77 -12.35
C ASN A 3 -0.63 -17.77 -11.44
N GLU A 4 0.51 -18.27 -11.91
CA GLU A 4 1.77 -18.25 -11.16
C GLU A 4 2.14 -16.82 -10.70
N GLN A 5 1.60 -15.78 -11.35
CA GLN A 5 1.71 -14.39 -10.93
C GLN A 5 1.00 -14.05 -9.62
N ASP A 6 -0.19 -14.61 -9.34
CA ASP A 6 -0.87 -14.43 -8.04
C ASP A 6 -0.05 -15.04 -6.89
N SER A 7 0.77 -16.05 -7.18
CA SER A 7 1.64 -16.70 -6.20
C SER A 7 2.80 -15.82 -5.70
N TYR A 8 3.17 -14.75 -6.41
CA TYR A 8 4.31 -13.89 -6.05
C TYR A 8 3.91 -12.63 -5.29
N MET A 9 2.65 -12.17 -5.42
CA MET A 9 2.18 -10.97 -4.73
C MET A 9 1.44 -11.36 -3.45
N THR A 10 2.23 -11.67 -2.42
CA THR A 10 1.76 -11.97 -1.07
C THR A 10 1.68 -10.71 -0.21
N GLU A 11 1.01 -10.79 0.95
CA GLU A 11 1.03 -9.74 1.97
C GLU A 11 2.47 -9.36 2.37
N GLU A 12 3.35 -10.35 2.57
CA GLU A 12 4.75 -10.12 2.92
C GLU A 12 5.48 -9.32 1.83
N THR A 13 5.23 -9.63 0.56
CA THR A 13 5.79 -8.89 -0.58
C THR A 13 5.31 -7.44 -0.64
N LEU A 14 4.04 -7.19 -0.31
CA LEU A 14 3.47 -5.84 -0.26
C LEU A 14 4.07 -5.03 0.89
N ILE A 15 4.20 -5.64 2.08
CA ILE A 15 4.87 -5.03 3.23
C ILE A 15 6.32 -4.70 2.89
N GLU A 16 7.07 -5.63 2.32
CA GLU A 16 8.46 -5.41 1.88
C GLU A 16 8.54 -4.28 0.85
N THR A 17 7.59 -4.21 -0.08
CA THR A 17 7.54 -3.14 -1.09
C THR A 17 7.33 -1.78 -0.43
N VAL A 18 6.42 -1.67 0.54
CA VAL A 18 6.21 -0.43 1.30
C VAL A 18 7.44 -0.06 2.11
N GLU A 19 8.10 -1.03 2.74
CA GLU A 19 9.37 -0.82 3.45
C GLU A 19 10.46 -0.27 2.52
N ASN A 20 10.57 -0.81 1.31
CA ASN A 20 11.51 -0.33 0.30
C ASN A 20 11.16 1.11 -0.16
N GLN A 21 9.88 1.42 -0.39
CA GLN A 21 9.43 2.79 -0.67
C GLN A 21 9.76 3.75 0.49
N ILE A 22 9.63 3.31 1.74
CA ILE A 22 10.02 4.07 2.93
C ILE A 22 11.53 4.23 3.00
N ALA A 23 12.34 3.24 2.63
CA ALA A 23 13.79 3.36 2.62
C ALA A 23 14.23 4.38 1.56
N ASP A 24 13.77 4.19 0.33
CA ASP A 24 14.09 5.01 -0.84
C ASP A 24 13.53 6.43 -0.71
N GLY A 25 12.39 6.58 -0.04
CA GLY A 25 11.66 7.85 0.07
C GLY A 25 10.88 8.23 -1.17
N GLU A 26 10.58 7.26 -2.01
CA GLU A 26 9.80 7.45 -3.22
C GLU A 26 8.62 6.45 -3.27
N PRO A 27 7.39 6.92 -3.49
CA PRO A 27 7.03 8.33 -3.55
C PRO A 27 7.15 9.00 -2.16
N LYS A 28 7.49 10.30 -2.12
CA LYS A 28 7.61 11.07 -0.86
C LYS A 28 6.42 10.90 0.09
N LYS A 29 5.24 10.71 -0.49
CA LYS A 29 3.97 10.47 0.20
C LYS A 29 4.02 9.32 1.20
N VAL A 30 4.79 8.27 0.89
CA VAL A 30 4.92 7.08 1.75
C VAL A 30 5.61 7.44 3.07
N LYS A 31 6.71 8.21 3.03
CA LYS A 31 7.39 8.70 4.25
C LYS A 31 6.49 9.65 5.06
N GLU A 32 5.80 10.57 4.38
CA GLU A 32 4.88 11.51 5.03
C GLU A 32 3.74 10.78 5.74
N THR A 33 3.19 9.74 5.10
CA THR A 33 2.11 8.92 5.64
C THR A 33 2.56 8.15 6.87
N LEU A 34 3.71 7.46 6.81
CA LEU A 34 4.26 6.75 7.96
C LEU A 34 4.50 7.71 9.14
N MET A 35 5.11 8.86 8.87
CA MET A 35 5.39 9.86 9.90
C MET A 35 4.09 10.36 10.53
N ARG A 36 3.07 10.69 9.73
CA ARG A 36 1.75 11.13 10.21
C ARG A 36 1.14 10.09 11.15
N LEU A 37 1.02 8.85 10.71
CA LEU A 37 0.39 7.76 11.47
C LEU A 37 1.10 7.51 12.80
N VAL A 38 2.43 7.43 12.78
CA VAL A 38 3.23 7.20 14.00
C VAL A 38 3.13 8.38 14.96
N MET A 39 3.17 9.63 14.46
CA MET A 39 3.00 10.82 15.32
C MET A 39 1.61 10.91 15.95
N THR A 40 0.58 10.34 15.32
CA THR A 40 -0.78 10.29 15.85
C THR A 40 -1.06 9.07 16.73
N GLY A 41 -0.06 8.22 16.98
CA GLY A 41 -0.15 7.11 17.94
C GLY A 41 -0.35 5.73 17.33
N THR A 42 -0.31 5.59 16.01
CA THR A 42 -0.34 4.28 15.34
C THR A 42 1.03 3.60 15.47
N PRO A 43 1.11 2.35 15.96
CA PRO A 43 2.32 1.55 15.89
C PRO A 43 2.86 1.47 14.45
N ARG A 44 4.18 1.57 14.28
CA ARG A 44 4.82 1.56 12.94
C ARG A 44 4.43 0.33 12.12
N GLU A 45 4.40 -0.83 12.76
CA GLU A 45 4.06 -2.11 12.11
C GLU A 45 2.63 -2.10 11.57
N GLU A 46 1.66 -1.66 12.39
CA GLU A 46 0.25 -1.51 11.99
C GLU A 46 0.08 -0.45 10.88
N ALA A 47 0.80 0.66 10.96
CA ALA A 47 0.81 1.67 9.90
C ALA A 47 1.29 1.09 8.56
N ILE A 48 2.33 0.26 8.57
CA ILE A 48 2.87 -0.36 7.35
C ILE A 48 1.92 -1.41 6.80
N GLN A 49 1.24 -2.19 7.65
CA GLN A 49 0.20 -3.10 7.22
C GLN A 49 -0.92 -2.36 6.48
N TRP A 50 -1.40 -1.23 7.01
CA TRP A 50 -2.41 -0.42 6.33
C TRP A 50 -1.92 0.22 5.03
N MET A 51 -0.65 0.63 4.98
CA MET A 51 -0.04 1.13 3.75
C MET A 51 0.11 0.03 2.70
N ALA A 52 0.38 -1.21 3.11
CA ALA A 52 0.40 -2.39 2.23
C ALA A 52 -1.00 -2.72 1.71
N CYS A 53 -2.03 -2.59 2.54
CA CYS A 53 -3.44 -2.65 2.14
C CYS A 53 -3.77 -1.63 1.03
N ALA A 54 -3.31 -0.38 1.17
CA ALA A 54 -3.50 0.65 0.14
C ALA A 54 -2.77 0.31 -1.18
N LEU A 55 -1.57 -0.28 -1.09
CA LEU A 55 -0.78 -0.72 -2.24
C LEU A 55 -1.44 -1.91 -2.96
N ALA A 56 -2.03 -2.83 -2.19
CA ALA A 56 -2.68 -4.03 -2.71
C ALA A 56 -3.76 -3.70 -3.74
N ILE A 57 -4.56 -2.65 -3.52
CA ILE A 57 -5.61 -2.23 -4.46
C ILE A 57 -5.04 -1.95 -5.86
N GLU A 58 -3.92 -1.23 -5.92
CA GLU A 58 -3.29 -0.91 -7.21
C GLU A 58 -2.62 -2.12 -7.84
N VAL A 59 -1.92 -2.91 -7.03
CA VAL A 59 -1.25 -4.13 -7.50
C VAL A 59 -2.27 -5.11 -8.07
N SER A 60 -3.39 -5.32 -7.38
CA SER A 60 -4.48 -6.17 -7.85
C SER A 60 -5.10 -5.64 -9.14
N ASP A 61 -5.33 -4.33 -9.29
CA ASP A 61 -5.88 -3.76 -10.52
C ASP A 61 -4.91 -3.93 -11.71
N VAL A 62 -3.61 -3.74 -11.48
CA VAL A 62 -2.56 -4.00 -12.48
C VAL A 62 -2.55 -5.47 -12.88
N MET A 63 -2.62 -6.40 -11.93
CA MET A 63 -2.53 -7.84 -12.18
C MET A 63 -3.79 -8.42 -12.81
N LEU A 64 -4.97 -8.08 -12.29
CA LEU A 64 -6.23 -8.68 -12.68
C LEU A 64 -6.82 -8.01 -13.94
N ASN A 65 -6.66 -6.70 -14.07
CA ASN A 65 -7.27 -5.92 -15.16
C ASN A 65 -6.26 -5.43 -16.20
N GLY A 66 -4.96 -5.68 -16.01
CA GLY A 66 -3.91 -5.17 -16.89
C GLY A 66 -3.81 -3.64 -16.88
N ALA A 67 -4.31 -3.00 -15.83
CA ALA A 67 -4.27 -1.56 -15.67
C ALA A 67 -2.82 -1.05 -15.51
N SER A 68 -2.61 0.25 -15.70
CA SER A 68 -1.40 0.91 -15.24
C SER A 68 -1.54 1.27 -13.76
N PHE A 69 -0.45 1.23 -13.00
CA PHE A 69 -0.46 1.63 -11.59
C PHE A 69 -0.97 3.06 -11.44
N ASN A 70 -2.01 3.26 -10.63
CA ASN A 70 -2.60 4.58 -10.43
C ASN A 70 -2.02 5.25 -9.18
N GLU A 71 -0.94 6.01 -9.38
CA GLU A 71 -0.27 6.73 -8.29
C GLU A 71 -1.18 7.73 -7.56
N GLN A 72 -2.14 8.34 -8.27
CA GLN A 72 -3.08 9.27 -7.66
C GLN A 72 -4.03 8.55 -6.71
N ARG A 73 -4.59 7.40 -7.12
CA ARG A 73 -5.47 6.58 -6.28
C ARG A 73 -4.70 6.00 -5.09
N TYR A 74 -3.46 5.55 -5.29
CA TYR A 74 -2.60 5.12 -4.19
C TYR A 74 -2.38 6.24 -3.15
N ASN A 75 -2.04 7.45 -3.61
CA ASN A 75 -1.82 8.60 -2.73
C ASN A 75 -3.09 9.00 -1.97
N LEU A 76 -4.28 8.85 -2.57
CA LEU A 76 -5.56 9.10 -1.91
C LEU A 76 -5.82 8.09 -0.79
N HIS A 77 -5.56 6.80 -1.01
CA HIS A 77 -5.70 5.78 0.03
C HIS A 77 -4.68 5.98 1.15
N LEU A 78 -3.44 6.34 0.83
CA LEU A 78 -2.43 6.70 1.84
C LEU A 78 -2.87 7.90 2.69
N ASP A 79 -3.55 8.90 2.12
CA ASP A 79 -4.10 10.03 2.88
C ASP A 79 -5.28 9.66 3.77
N ALA A 80 -6.10 8.70 3.35
CA ALA A 80 -7.25 8.24 4.11
C ALA A 80 -6.85 7.50 5.41
N LEU A 81 -5.67 6.86 5.43
CA LEU A 81 -5.20 6.11 6.60
C LEU A 81 -5.21 6.96 7.87
N PRO A 82 -5.76 6.44 8.99
CA PRO A 82 -6.07 5.02 9.24
C PRO A 82 -7.48 4.56 8.82
N ASN A 83 -8.28 5.42 8.18
CA ASN A 83 -9.59 5.03 7.67
C ASN A 83 -9.41 4.08 6.45
N LEU A 84 -10.10 2.94 6.50
CA LEU A 84 -10.08 1.88 5.48
C LEU A 84 -11.44 1.71 4.79
N ASP A 85 -12.35 2.69 4.87
CA ASP A 85 -13.70 2.59 4.32
C ASP A 85 -13.69 2.37 2.79
N TRP A 86 -12.60 2.73 2.12
CA TRP A 86 -12.36 2.45 0.69
C TRP A 86 -12.09 0.97 0.37
N MET A 87 -11.94 0.12 1.39
CA MET A 87 -11.89 -1.35 1.25
C MET A 87 -13.27 -1.99 1.29
N GLU A 88 -14.30 -1.24 1.70
CA GLU A 88 -15.68 -1.72 1.71
C GLU A 88 -16.29 -1.56 0.31
N ASP A 89 -16.01 -2.49 -0.60
CA ASP A 89 -16.77 -2.74 -1.85
C ASP A 89 -16.61 -4.20 -2.33
#